data_AF-A0A9W9HVS3-F1
#
_entry.id   AF-A0A9W9HVS3-F1
#
_cell.length_a   1.000
_cell.length_b   1.000
_cell.length_c   1.000
_cell.angle_alpha   90.00
_cell.angle_beta   90.00
_cell.angle_gamma   90.00
#
_symmetry.space_group_name_H-M   'P 1'
#
loop_
_entity.id
_entity.type
_entity.pdbx_description
1 polymer ?
#
loop_
_entity_poly.entity_id
_entity_poly.type
_entity_poly.pdbx_seq_one_letter_code
_entity_poly.pdbx_strand_id
1 'polypeptide(L)'
;MYSSGSEFPQRSPKRKLASLGKEDTSGTSGGQHAKTPSASKKPMEVAAATAHSLTDEMRQIICKIPHYASTAIGLLDLYLCLWECYVIHSAHRIRLEEEHRLLHKFTTWLESEDQQRRQVCDNRETLLWDRRQAYLAVHQGVLEVLQSSERPCRVAELP
;
A
#
# COMPACT_ATOMS: atom_id res chain seq x y z
N MET A 1 -6.84 41.92 15.03
CA MET A 1 -7.93 41.02 14.62
C MET A 1 -7.65 40.63 13.18
N TYR A 2 -7.09 39.44 12.96
CA TYR A 2 -6.83 38.93 11.60
C TYR A 2 -7.80 37.77 11.35
N SER A 3 -8.71 37.98 10.40
CA SER A 3 -9.65 36.99 9.91
C SER A 3 -8.91 35.95 9.08
N SER A 4 -9.05 34.68 9.48
CA SER A 4 -8.68 33.50 8.70
C SER A 4 -9.52 33.39 7.44
N GLY A 5 -8.89 33.48 6.28
CA GLY A 5 -9.43 33.02 5.00
C GLY A 5 -8.68 31.76 4.57
N SER A 6 -9.20 30.58 4.89
CA SER A 6 -8.71 29.31 4.38
C SER A 6 -9.54 28.91 3.16
N GLU A 7 -9.08 29.29 1.97
CA GLU A 7 -9.57 28.76 0.70
C GLU A 7 -8.98 27.36 0.47
N PHE A 8 -9.81 26.33 0.65
CA PHE A 8 -9.54 24.99 0.12
C PHE A 8 -9.91 24.96 -1.36
N PRO A 9 -9.05 24.47 -2.29
CA PRO A 9 -9.52 24.09 -3.60
C PRO A 9 -10.04 22.65 -3.55
N GLN A 10 -11.36 22.54 -3.46
CA GLN A 10 -12.13 21.35 -3.80
C GLN A 10 -12.11 21.19 -5.33
N ARG A 11 -11.67 20.03 -5.85
CA ARG A 11 -12.03 19.58 -7.22
C ARG A 11 -11.78 18.08 -7.43
N SER A 12 -12.88 17.34 -7.54
CA SER A 12 -13.03 16.08 -8.28
C SER A 12 -14.32 16.20 -9.10
N PRO A 13 -14.64 15.36 -10.12
CA PRO A 13 -13.83 14.58 -11.05
C PRO A 13 -14.27 14.81 -12.53
N LYS A 14 -13.49 14.38 -13.55
CA LYS A 14 -14.03 14.13 -14.91
C LYS A 14 -13.44 12.87 -15.55
N ARG A 15 -14.34 11.93 -15.87
CA ARG A 15 -14.12 10.72 -16.67
C ARG A 15 -13.72 11.06 -18.11
N LYS A 16 -12.98 10.17 -18.78
CA LYS A 16 -13.24 9.78 -20.17
C LYS A 16 -12.65 8.40 -20.51
N LEU A 17 -13.52 7.54 -21.03
CA LEU A 17 -13.26 6.28 -21.74
C LEU A 17 -12.38 6.53 -22.97
N ALA A 18 -11.45 5.61 -23.27
CA ALA A 18 -11.06 5.27 -24.63
C ALA A 18 -10.44 3.86 -24.67
N SER A 19 -10.97 3.05 -25.59
CA SER A 19 -10.50 1.72 -26.01
C SER A 19 -9.38 1.83 -27.05
N LEU A 20 -8.47 0.85 -27.09
CA LEU A 20 -7.79 0.22 -28.25
C LEU A 20 -6.54 -0.51 -27.70
N GLY A 21 -6.14 -1.71 -28.12
CA GLY A 21 -6.54 -2.55 -29.24
C GLY A 21 -5.95 -3.96 -29.10
N LYS A 22 -6.36 -4.83 -30.03
CA LYS A 22 -5.92 -6.20 -30.26
C LYS A 22 -4.52 -6.25 -30.91
N GLU A 23 -3.90 -7.43 -30.81
CA GLU A 23 -3.12 -8.19 -31.83
C GLU A 23 -2.05 -9.03 -31.08
N ASP A 24 -2.23 -10.34 -30.94
CA ASP A 24 -1.98 -11.42 -31.93
C ASP A 24 -0.52 -11.89 -31.89
N THR A 25 -0.28 -13.11 -31.38
CA THR A 25 0.71 -14.02 -32.00
C THR A 25 0.21 -15.46 -31.96
N SER A 26 0.03 -15.95 -33.17
CA SER A 26 -0.17 -17.30 -33.66
C SER A 26 0.91 -18.31 -33.27
N GLY A 27 0.60 -19.61 -33.36
CA GLY A 27 1.60 -20.58 -33.86
C GLY A 27 1.52 -22.00 -33.32
N THR A 28 0.68 -22.82 -33.95
CA THR A 28 0.51 -24.27 -33.78
C THR A 28 1.66 -25.12 -34.36
N SER A 29 2.02 -26.24 -33.71
CA SER A 29 2.53 -27.50 -34.29
C SER A 29 2.55 -28.56 -33.17
N GLY A 30 1.78 -29.66 -33.13
CA GLY A 30 1.77 -30.87 -33.99
C GLY A 30 2.71 -31.95 -33.40
N GLY A 31 2.36 -33.19 -33.03
CA GLY A 31 1.09 -33.92 -32.90
C GLY A 31 1.31 -35.35 -32.32
N GLN A 32 0.19 -36.03 -32.07
CA GLN A 32 -0.09 -37.49 -32.08
C GLN A 32 0.09 -38.40 -30.84
N HIS A 33 -0.97 -39.21 -30.65
CA HIS A 33 -1.14 -40.49 -29.93
C HIS A 33 -1.44 -40.51 -28.41
N ALA A 34 -2.74 -40.59 -28.06
CA ALA A 34 -3.29 -41.77 -27.36
C ALA A 34 -4.83 -41.73 -27.39
N LYS A 35 -5.44 -42.87 -27.71
CA LYS A 35 -6.88 -43.11 -27.87
C LYS A 35 -7.36 -43.86 -26.63
N THR A 36 -8.32 -43.31 -25.86
CA THR A 36 -9.18 -44.03 -24.88
C THR A 36 -10.22 -43.07 -24.28
N PRO A 37 -11.36 -43.56 -23.76
CA PRO A 37 -12.67 -43.43 -24.40
C PRO A 37 -13.49 -42.23 -23.93
N SER A 38 -14.49 -41.91 -24.75
CA SER A 38 -15.61 -41.02 -24.45
C SER A 38 -16.33 -41.43 -23.16
N ALA A 39 -15.95 -40.81 -22.04
CA ALA A 39 -16.81 -40.74 -20.87
C ALA A 39 -17.83 -39.63 -21.16
N SER A 40 -19.04 -40.03 -21.51
CA SER A 40 -20.21 -39.17 -21.52
C SER A 40 -20.20 -38.32 -20.24
N LYS A 41 -19.97 -37.01 -20.38
CA LYS A 41 -20.34 -36.04 -19.36
C LYS A 41 -21.86 -36.08 -19.27
N LYS A 42 -22.39 -37.06 -18.55
CA LYS A 42 -23.69 -36.91 -17.93
C LYS A 42 -23.54 -35.65 -17.07
N PRO A 43 -24.35 -34.60 -17.28
CA PRO A 43 -24.45 -33.59 -16.25
C PRO A 43 -24.77 -34.36 -14.98
N MET A 44 -23.96 -34.18 -13.94
CA MET A 44 -24.34 -34.56 -12.60
C MET A 44 -25.59 -33.76 -12.33
N GLU A 45 -26.72 -34.36 -12.66
CA GLU A 45 -28.02 -34.03 -12.15
C GLU A 45 -27.86 -34.20 -10.66
N VAL A 46 -27.40 -33.12 -10.02
CA VAL A 46 -27.66 -32.87 -8.62
C VAL A 46 -29.18 -32.91 -8.59
N ALA A 47 -29.70 -34.11 -8.34
CA ALA A 47 -31.09 -34.30 -8.00
C ALA A 47 -31.36 -33.16 -7.04
N ALA A 48 -32.33 -32.31 -7.39
CA ALA A 48 -32.82 -31.26 -6.53
C ALA A 48 -33.41 -31.96 -5.31
N ALA A 49 -32.53 -32.44 -4.43
CA ALA A 49 -32.81 -32.79 -3.07
C ALA A 49 -33.32 -31.48 -2.53
N THR A 50 -34.64 -31.41 -2.44
CA THR A 50 -35.42 -30.37 -1.79
C THR A 50 -34.56 -29.79 -0.68
N ALA A 51 -33.98 -28.62 -0.93
CA ALA A 51 -33.11 -27.94 0.01
C ALA A 51 -34.04 -27.47 1.13
N HIS A 52 -34.22 -28.31 2.14
CA HIS A 52 -35.00 -27.95 3.29
C HIS A 52 -34.17 -26.94 4.08
N SER A 53 -34.82 -25.88 4.54
CA SER A 53 -34.16 -24.97 5.47
C SER A 53 -33.70 -25.78 6.70
N LEU A 54 -32.54 -25.46 7.26
CA LEU A 54 -32.07 -26.05 8.53
C LEU A 54 -33.17 -26.00 9.60
N THR A 55 -33.98 -24.94 9.60
CA THR A 55 -35.13 -24.77 10.48
C THR A 55 -36.23 -25.80 10.23
N ASP A 56 -36.50 -26.16 8.97
CA ASP A 56 -37.49 -27.19 8.61
C ASP A 56 -36.99 -28.59 8.96
N GLU A 57 -35.70 -28.87 8.76
CA GLU A 57 -35.08 -30.14 9.16
C GLU A 57 -35.09 -30.30 10.69
N MET A 58 -34.70 -29.25 11.43
CA MET A 58 -34.76 -29.24 12.89
C MET A 58 -36.20 -29.37 13.40
N ARG A 59 -37.16 -28.65 12.81
CA ARG A 59 -38.58 -28.81 13.14
C ARG A 59 -39.03 -30.24 12.93
N GLN A 60 -38.63 -30.86 11.81
CA GLN A 60 -39.00 -32.23 11.50
C GLN A 60 -38.38 -33.24 12.50
N ILE A 61 -37.13 -33.04 12.92
CA ILE A 61 -36.47 -33.87 13.94
C ILE A 61 -37.18 -33.73 15.30
N ILE A 62 -37.52 -32.49 15.68
CA ILE A 62 -38.25 -32.19 16.91
C ILE A 62 -39.64 -32.84 16.91
N CYS A 63 -40.36 -32.76 15.78
CA CYS A 63 -41.69 -33.36 15.64
C CYS A 63 -41.65 -34.89 15.60
N LYS A 64 -40.63 -35.49 14.98
CA LYS A 64 -40.50 -36.95 14.89
C LYS A 64 -39.97 -37.57 16.18
N ILE A 65 -39.13 -36.84 16.91
CA ILE A 65 -38.40 -37.34 18.07
C ILE A 65 -38.35 -36.26 19.16
N PRO A 66 -39.42 -36.12 19.97
CA PRO A 66 -39.57 -35.00 20.89
C PRO A 66 -38.56 -35.00 22.04
N HIS A 67 -37.95 -36.14 22.37
CA HIS A 67 -36.95 -36.21 23.45
C HIS A 67 -35.62 -35.52 23.10
N TYR A 68 -35.33 -35.32 21.81
CA TYR A 68 -34.15 -34.55 21.36
C TYR A 68 -34.42 -33.06 21.21
N ALA A 69 -35.65 -32.60 21.42
CA ALA A 69 -36.03 -31.23 21.12
C ALA A 69 -35.20 -30.20 21.92
N SER A 70 -35.02 -30.45 23.22
CA SER A 70 -34.20 -29.60 24.09
C SER A 70 -32.74 -29.53 23.62
N THR A 71 -32.14 -30.66 23.26
CA THR A 71 -30.77 -30.71 22.74
C THR A 71 -30.64 -30.01 21.39
N ALA A 72 -31.60 -30.20 20.49
CA ALA A 72 -31.60 -29.55 19.18
C ALA A 72 -31.70 -28.02 19.29
N ILE A 73 -32.54 -27.52 20.21
CA ILE A 73 -32.66 -26.09 20.50
C ILE A 73 -31.34 -25.56 21.09
N GLY A 74 -30.75 -26.25 22.08
CA GLY A 74 -29.47 -25.84 22.67
C GLY A 74 -28.31 -25.80 21.66
N LEU A 75 -28.29 -26.71 20.68
CA LEU A 75 -27.31 -26.69 19.59
C LEU A 75 -27.54 -25.50 18.64
N LEU A 76 -28.79 -25.17 18.34
CA LEU A 76 -29.12 -24.01 17.52
C LEU A 76 -28.75 -22.70 18.22
N ASP A 77 -29.07 -22.58 19.51
CA ASP A 77 -28.70 -21.41 20.32
C ASP A 77 -27.18 -21.24 20.39
N LEU A 78 -26.44 -22.35 20.57
CA LEU A 78 -24.98 -22.33 20.54
C LEU A 78 -24.44 -21.89 19.17
N TYR A 79 -25.01 -22.42 18.08
CA TYR A 79 -24.62 -22.03 16.73
C TYR A 79 -24.86 -20.54 16.48
N LEU A 80 -26.02 -20.01 16.86
CA LEU A 80 -26.36 -18.59 16.72
C LEU A 80 -25.40 -17.72 17.54
N CYS A 81 -25.14 -18.09 18.80
CA CYS A 81 -24.19 -17.39 19.65
C CYS A 81 -22.78 -17.34 19.04
N LEU A 82 -22.31 -18.47 18.49
CA LEU A 82 -21.00 -18.54 17.84
C LEU A 82 -20.95 -17.67 16.58
N TRP A 83 -22.02 -17.69 15.78
CA TRP A 83 -22.13 -16.88 14.58
C TRP A 83 -22.13 -15.38 14.89
N GLU A 84 -22.89 -14.95 15.90
CA GLU A 84 -22.89 -13.56 16.36
C GLU A 84 -21.51 -13.12 16.84
N CYS A 85 -20.84 -13.95 17.65
CA CYS A 85 -19.47 -13.68 18.10
C CYS A 85 -18.50 -13.58 16.91
N TYR A 86 -18.61 -14.48 15.94
CA TYR A 86 -17.80 -14.45 14.73
C TYR A 86 -18.02 -13.19 13.90
N VAL A 87 -19.27 -12.77 13.70
CA VAL A 87 -19.61 -11.57 12.94
C VAL A 87 -19.05 -10.31 13.63
N ILE A 88 -19.20 -10.20 14.95
CA ILE A 88 -18.64 -9.07 15.71
C ILE A 88 -17.10 -9.07 15.62
N HIS A 89 -16.48 -10.23 15.84
CA HIS A 89 -15.01 -10.34 15.81
C HIS A 89 -14.43 -10.05 14.42
N SER A 90 -15.06 -10.56 13.37
CA SER A 90 -14.63 -10.34 12.00
C SER A 90 -14.80 -8.88 11.57
N ALA A 91 -15.90 -8.21 11.95
CA ALA A 91 -16.09 -6.78 11.71
C ALA A 91 -15.00 -5.94 12.39
N HIS A 92 -14.67 -6.24 13.65
CA HIS A 92 -13.56 -5.60 14.35
C HIS A 92 -12.22 -5.85 13.68
N ARG A 93 -11.94 -7.08 13.25
CA ARG A 93 -10.72 -7.43 12.55
C ARG A 93 -10.56 -6.66 11.24
N ILE A 94 -11.60 -6.62 10.40
CA ILE A 94 -11.59 -5.87 9.13
C ILE A 94 -11.30 -4.38 9.38
N ARG A 95 -11.96 -3.78 10.38
CA ARG A 95 -11.71 -2.38 10.73
C ARG A 95 -10.25 -2.17 11.14
N LEU A 96 -9.71 -3.01 12.02
CA LEU A 96 -8.33 -2.89 12.49
C LEU A 96 -7.30 -3.11 11.37
N GLU A 97 -7.54 -4.06 10.47
CA GLU A 97 -6.67 -4.29 9.30
C GLU A 97 -6.62 -3.06 8.39
N GLU A 98 -7.76 -2.40 8.16
CA GLU A 98 -7.82 -1.18 7.35
C GLU A 98 -7.11 -0.01 8.04
N GLU A 99 -7.35 0.21 9.33
CA GLU A 99 -6.64 1.24 10.11
C GLU A 99 -5.13 1.00 10.07
N HIS A 100 -4.69 -0.24 10.26
CA HIS A 100 -3.27 -0.60 10.18
C HIS A 100 -2.70 -0.37 8.79
N ARG A 101 -3.43 -0.71 7.72
CA ARG A 101 -3.04 -0.45 6.34
C ARG A 101 -2.88 1.04 6.06
N LEU A 102 -3.81 1.86 6.54
CA LEU A 102 -3.77 3.31 6.40
C LEU A 102 -2.59 3.90 7.17
N LEU A 103 -2.42 3.52 8.44
CA LEU A 103 -1.30 3.94 9.26
C LEU A 103 0.04 3.59 8.60
N HIS A 104 0.20 2.36 8.14
CA HIS A 104 1.41 1.93 7.45
C HIS A 104 1.67 2.77 6.18
N LYS A 105 0.63 3.07 5.40
CA LYS A 105 0.74 3.94 4.22
C LYS A 105 1.16 5.36 4.59
N PHE A 106 0.64 5.93 5.68
CA PHE A 106 1.03 7.27 6.12
C PHE A 106 2.43 7.31 6.70
N THR A 107 2.82 6.31 7.50
CA THR A 107 4.17 6.21 8.04
C THR A 107 5.20 6.12 6.93
N THR A 108 5.01 5.24 5.94
CA THR A 108 5.93 5.11 4.80
C THR A 108 6.01 6.39 3.97
N TRP A 109 4.90 7.09 3.78
CA TRP A 109 4.89 8.38 3.12
C TRP A 109 5.64 9.46 3.92
N LEU A 110 5.42 9.54 5.24
CA LEU A 110 6.10 10.49 6.11
C LEU A 110 7.61 10.22 6.18
N GLU A 111 8.03 8.96 6.22
CA GLU A 111 9.44 8.58 6.16
C GLU A 111 10.08 9.03 4.85
N SER A 112 9.38 8.86 3.72
CA SER A 112 9.86 9.35 2.42
C SER A 112 9.99 10.87 2.39
N GLU A 113 9.00 11.61 2.92
CA GLU A 113 9.01 13.07 2.99
C GLU A 113 10.13 13.60 3.90
N ASP A 114 10.31 12.98 5.07
CA ASP A 114 11.37 13.33 6.00
C ASP A 114 12.74 13.08 5.37
N GLN A 115 12.93 11.94 4.72
CA GLN A 115 14.17 11.63 4.01
C GLN A 115 14.47 12.65 2.90
N GLN A 116 13.46 13.06 2.14
CA GLN A 116 13.62 14.10 1.12
C GLN A 116 14.03 15.44 1.74
N ARG A 117 13.40 15.85 2.85
CA ARG A 117 13.76 17.09 3.55
C ARG A 117 15.17 17.05 4.10
N ARG A 118 15.57 15.93 4.72
CA ARG A 118 16.94 15.73 5.21
C ARG A 118 17.94 15.86 4.08
N GLN A 119 17.70 15.20 2.95
CA GLN A 119 18.56 15.32 1.77
C GLN A 119 18.73 16.77 1.30
N VAL A 120 17.65 17.56 1.29
CA VAL A 120 17.73 18.99 0.94
C VAL A 120 18.57 19.77 1.94
N CYS A 121 18.41 19.50 3.24
CA CYS A 121 19.23 20.11 4.29
C CYS A 121 20.71 19.75 4.13
N ASP A 122 21.03 18.47 3.94
CA ASP A 122 22.40 17.97 3.77
C ASP A 122 23.05 18.60 2.52
N ASN A 123 22.32 18.66 1.41
CA ASN A 123 22.79 19.32 0.18
C ASN A 123 23.05 20.82 0.38
N ARG A 124 22.24 21.48 1.22
CA ARG A 124 22.45 22.90 1.52
C ARG A 124 23.64 23.09 2.45
N GLU A 125 23.82 22.23 3.43
CA GLU A 125 24.96 22.27 4.35
C GLU A 125 26.27 22.08 3.62
N THR A 126 26.35 21.07 2.74
CA THR A 126 27.53 20.85 1.87
C THR A 126 27.83 22.06 0.99
N LEU A 127 26.83 22.63 0.31
CA LEU A 127 27.01 23.85 -0.49
C LEU A 127 27.53 25.04 0.33
N LEU A 128 27.00 25.23 1.54
CA LEU A 128 27.45 26.31 2.43
C LEU A 128 28.87 26.07 2.93
N TRP A 129 29.23 24.82 3.20
CA TRP A 129 30.58 24.43 3.58
C TRP A 129 31.58 24.75 2.45
N ASP A 130 31.26 24.39 1.20
CA ASP A 130 32.10 24.69 0.04
C ASP A 130 32.31 26.19 -0.17
N ARG A 131 31.23 26.97 -0.06
CA ARG A 131 31.30 28.44 -0.15
C ARG A 131 32.18 29.03 0.94
N ARG A 132 32.10 28.50 2.15
CA ARG A 132 32.96 28.93 3.26
C ARG A 132 34.43 28.62 2.97
N GLN A 133 34.73 27.44 2.44
CA GLN A 133 36.10 27.10 2.06
C GLN A 133 36.63 28.00 0.93
N ALA A 134 35.82 28.25 -0.09
CA ALA A 134 36.19 29.15 -1.19
C ALA A 134 36.49 30.56 -0.68
N TYR A 135 35.65 31.09 0.23
CA TYR A 135 35.90 32.39 0.86
C TYR A 135 37.24 32.42 1.61
N LEU A 136 37.52 31.40 2.44
CA LEU A 136 38.77 31.33 3.19
C LEU A 136 39.99 31.25 2.27
N ALA A 137 39.91 30.48 1.19
CA ALA A 137 40.98 30.36 0.20
C ALA A 137 41.26 31.70 -0.51
N VAL A 138 40.21 32.40 -0.95
CA VAL A 138 40.35 33.73 -1.57
C VAL A 138 40.93 34.74 -0.59
N HIS A 139 40.40 34.79 0.63
CA HIS A 139 40.87 35.70 1.67
C HIS A 139 42.35 35.47 2.00
N GLN A 140 42.76 34.20 2.16
CA GLN A 140 44.14 33.82 2.40
C GLN A 140 45.05 34.23 1.22
N GLY A 141 44.65 33.93 -0.01
CA GLY A 141 45.40 34.33 -1.20
C GLY A 141 45.58 35.85 -1.32
N VAL A 142 44.54 36.63 -0.99
CA VAL A 142 44.64 38.10 -0.94
C VAL A 142 45.65 38.56 0.11
N LEU A 143 45.61 38.00 1.32
CA LEU A 143 46.59 38.33 2.37
C LEU A 143 48.01 38.00 1.93
N GLU A 144 48.24 36.86 1.28
CA GLU A 144 49.55 36.46 0.78
C GLU A 144 50.07 37.41 -0.32
N VAL A 145 49.21 37.88 -1.22
CA VAL A 145 49.58 38.86 -2.24
C VAL A 145 49.93 40.21 -1.62
N LEU A 146 49.16 40.67 -0.63
CA LEU A 146 49.47 41.92 0.08
C LEU A 146 50.80 41.82 0.84
N GLN A 147 51.02 40.73 1.57
CA GLN A 147 52.27 40.51 2.31
C GLN A 147 53.49 40.35 1.40
N SER A 148 53.33 39.75 0.22
CA SER A 148 54.42 39.64 -0.76
C SER A 148 54.71 40.97 -1.46
N SER A 149 53.69 41.82 -1.64
CA SER A 149 53.86 43.19 -2.14
C SER A 149 54.51 44.13 -1.12
N GLU A 150 54.35 43.88 0.19
CA GLU A 150 54.98 44.66 1.27
C GLU A 150 56.45 44.28 1.51
N ARG A 151 56.97 43.22 0.89
CA ARG A 151 58.41 42.94 0.94
C ARG A 151 59.15 44.04 0.18
N PRO A 152 60.02 44.85 0.82
CA PRO A 152 60.76 45.88 0.13
C PRO A 152 61.59 45.22 -0.98
N CYS A 153 61.43 45.71 -2.21
CA CYS A 153 62.39 45.46 -3.28
C CYS A 153 63.75 45.85 -2.72
N ARG A 154 64.57 44.87 -2.32
CA ARG A 154 65.99 45.10 -2.11
C ARG A 154 66.54 45.43 -3.49
N VAL A 155 66.54 46.72 -3.81
CA VAL A 155 67.34 47.26 -4.90
C VAL A 155 68.75 46.81 -4.56
N ALA A 156 69.24 45.83 -5.32
CA ALA A 156 70.64 45.46 -5.27
C ALA A 156 71.41 46.68 -5.78
N GLU A 157 71.96 47.48 -4.88
CA GLU A 157 73.01 48.42 -5.22
C GLU A 157 74.19 47.58 -5.75
N LEU A 158 74.43 47.68 -7.07
CA LEU A 158 75.67 47.28 -7.70
C LEU A 158 76.78 48.28 -7.31
N PRO A 159 77.89 47.78 -6.79
CA PRO A 159 79.21 48.17 -7.28
C PRO A 159 79.96 46.99 -7.91
#